data_AF-A0A1A0H847-F1
#
_entry.id   AF-A0A1A0H847-F1
#
_cell.length_a   1.000
_cell.length_b   1.000
_cell.length_c   1.000
_cell.angle_alpha   90.00
_cell.angle_beta   90.00
_cell.angle_gamma   90.00
#
_symmetry.space_group_name_H-M   'P 1'
#
loop_
_entity.id
_entity.type
_entity.pdbx_description
1 polymer ?
#
loop_
_entity_poly.entity_id
_entity_poly.type
_entity_poly.pdbx_seq_one_letter_code
_entity_poly.pdbx_strand_id
1 'polypeptide(L)'
;MLQQREISKLLAQAVTHAGSLEHAPDAVLFVSLLSARGLPLITVGSPDAESCISPEALRMYSLMTTNLFKQQPKTGDASLDHWAVLDVDTSLRAVIRKFATTSSGTNEPPTTFYTVLFYSSAYADTQAKVRLDLVTAALTAGLSGYRSS
;
A
#
# COMPACT_ATOMS: atom_id res chain seq x y z
N MET A 1 -16.09 -5.86 -11.60
CA MET A 1 -15.71 -5.96 -10.18
C MET A 1 -14.39 -6.70 -10.11
N LEU A 2 -13.32 -6.08 -9.61
CA LEU A 2 -12.05 -6.77 -9.45
C LEU A 2 -12.21 -7.93 -8.47
N GLN A 3 -11.94 -9.17 -8.91
CA GLN A 3 -11.93 -10.31 -8.01
C GLN A 3 -10.71 -10.24 -7.09
N GLN A 4 -10.78 -10.81 -5.88
CA GLN A 4 -9.64 -10.86 -4.94
C GLN A 4 -8.33 -11.33 -5.62
N ARG A 5 -8.45 -12.32 -6.51
CA ARG A 5 -7.33 -12.85 -7.30
C ARG A 5 -6.70 -11.82 -8.25
N GLU A 6 -7.51 -10.94 -8.84
CA GLU A 6 -7.04 -9.89 -9.73
C GLU A 6 -6.37 -8.76 -8.94
N ILE A 7 -6.92 -8.40 -7.78
CA ILE A 7 -6.28 -7.43 -6.86
C ILE A 7 -4.91 -7.96 -6.43
N SER A 8 -4.81 -9.23 -6.02
CA SER A 8 -3.53 -9.84 -5.67
C SER A 8 -2.52 -9.82 -6.83
N LYS A 9 -2.95 -10.15 -8.05
CA LYS A 9 -2.08 -10.08 -9.24
C LYS A 9 -1.57 -8.66 -9.51
N LEU A 10 -2.44 -7.66 -9.35
CA LEU A 10 -2.09 -6.26 -9.56
C LEU A 10 -1.11 -5.78 -8.48
N LEU A 11 -1.37 -6.09 -7.21
CA LEU A 11 -0.44 -5.77 -6.11
C LEU A 11 0.92 -6.45 -6.29
N ALA A 12 0.94 -7.70 -6.77
CA ALA A 12 2.17 -8.44 -7.03
C ALA A 12 3.09 -7.74 -8.05
N GLN A 13 2.54 -6.93 -8.96
CA GLN A 13 3.35 -6.19 -9.96
C GLN A 13 4.20 -5.07 -9.32
N ALA A 14 3.83 -4.57 -8.14
CA ALA A 14 4.64 -3.59 -7.43
C ALA A 14 5.78 -4.23 -6.64
N VAL A 15 5.66 -5.50 -6.25
CA VAL A 15 6.72 -6.23 -5.56
C VAL A 15 7.86 -6.49 -6.54
N THR A 16 9.08 -6.18 -6.13
CA THR A 16 10.27 -6.46 -6.94
C THR A 16 10.71 -7.89 -6.67
N HIS A 17 10.78 -8.73 -7.69
CA HIS A 17 11.47 -10.01 -7.58
C HIS A 17 12.97 -9.71 -7.61
N ALA A 18 13.53 -9.42 -6.45
CA ALA A 18 14.95 -9.47 -6.21
C ALA A 18 15.44 -10.87 -6.58
N GLY A 19 16.33 -10.99 -7.57
CA GLY A 19 17.08 -12.23 -7.73
C GLY A 19 18.03 -12.35 -6.53
N SER A 20 17.71 -13.23 -5.58
CA SER A 20 18.45 -13.48 -4.33
C SER A 20 18.64 -12.25 -3.43
N LEU A 21 18.14 -12.32 -2.19
CA LEU A 21 18.40 -11.37 -1.10
C LEU A 21 19.89 -10.99 -0.91
N GLU A 22 20.83 -11.83 -1.36
CA GLU A 22 22.26 -11.53 -1.27
C GLU A 22 22.73 -10.41 -2.23
N HIS A 23 21.96 -10.10 -3.28
CA HIS A 23 22.35 -9.12 -4.31
C HIS A 23 21.37 -7.95 -4.48
N ALA A 24 20.24 -7.94 -3.76
CA ALA A 24 19.26 -6.86 -3.85
C ALA A 24 18.78 -6.40 -2.46
N PRO A 25 19.64 -5.67 -1.70
CA PRO A 25 19.22 -4.92 -0.51
C PRO A 25 18.24 -3.78 -0.84
N ASP A 26 18.07 -3.49 -2.14
CA ASP A 26 17.26 -2.45 -2.75
C ASP A 26 15.99 -3.09 -3.35
N ALA A 27 15.00 -3.42 -2.50
CA ALA A 27 13.78 -4.08 -2.96
C ALA A 27 12.49 -3.62 -2.25
N VAL A 28 11.38 -3.73 -2.99
CA VAL A 28 10.02 -3.69 -2.43
C VAL A 28 9.68 -5.05 -1.85
N LEU A 29 9.38 -5.07 -0.55
CA LEU A 29 9.18 -6.30 0.22
C LEU A 29 7.71 -6.71 0.24
N PHE A 30 6.81 -5.78 0.51
CA PHE A 30 5.38 -6.05 0.64
C PHE A 30 4.53 -4.91 0.08
N VAL A 31 3.36 -5.25 -0.43
CA VAL A 31 2.34 -4.29 -0.83
C VAL A 31 1.01 -4.74 -0.27
N SER A 32 0.31 -3.82 0.40
CA SER A 32 -0.99 -4.10 1.02
C SER A 32 -2.04 -3.09 0.58
N LEU A 33 -3.21 -3.63 0.21
CA LEU A 33 -4.45 -2.86 0.17
C LEU A 33 -5.08 -2.91 1.56
N LEU A 34 -5.32 -1.74 2.15
CA LEU A 34 -5.89 -1.56 3.48
C LEU A 34 -7.28 -0.94 3.41
N SER A 35 -8.12 -1.33 4.36
CA SER A 35 -9.40 -0.67 4.64
C SER A 35 -9.21 0.76 5.19
N ALA A 36 -10.30 1.53 5.29
CA ALA A 36 -10.30 2.86 5.94
C ALA A 36 -9.71 2.88 7.36
N ARG A 37 -9.76 1.73 8.05
CA ARG A 37 -9.23 1.55 9.41
C ARG A 37 -7.74 1.18 9.45
N GLY A 38 -7.09 1.02 8.31
CA GLY A 38 -5.68 0.58 8.22
C GLY A 38 -5.50 -0.94 8.36
N LEU A 39 -6.59 -1.71 8.36
CA LEU A 39 -6.52 -3.17 8.39
C LEU A 39 -6.23 -3.73 6.99
N PRO A 40 -5.24 -4.63 6.84
CA PRO A 40 -4.96 -5.27 5.56
C PRO A 40 -6.16 -6.09 5.07
N LEU A 41 -6.58 -5.81 3.84
CA LEU A 41 -7.57 -6.59 3.10
C LEU A 41 -6.86 -7.65 2.26
N ILE A 42 -5.84 -7.22 1.52
CA ILE A 42 -5.00 -8.07 0.69
C ILE A 42 -3.57 -7.60 0.86
N THR A 43 -2.66 -8.55 1.00
CA THR A 43 -1.22 -8.30 1.08
C THR A 43 -0.53 -9.26 0.13
N VAL A 44 0.49 -8.76 -0.56
CA VAL A 44 1.39 -9.56 -1.38
C VAL A 44 2.81 -9.24 -0.95
N GLY A 45 3.61 -10.28 -0.71
CA GLY A 45 5.02 -10.18 -0.38
C GLY A 45 5.93 -10.72 -1.47
N SER A 46 7.21 -10.37 -1.37
CA SER A 46 8.28 -11.12 -2.04
C SER A 46 8.44 -12.47 -1.31
N PRO A 47 8.64 -13.60 -2.01
CA PRO A 47 8.83 -14.91 -1.38
C PRO A 47 9.95 -14.90 -0.34
N ASP A 48 11.01 -14.17 -0.67
CA ASP A 48 12.18 -13.97 0.16
C ASP A 48 11.88 -13.16 1.43
N ALA A 49 10.99 -12.16 1.34
CA ALA A 49 10.62 -11.31 2.46
C ALA A 49 9.62 -11.97 3.42
N GLU A 50 8.76 -12.88 2.93
CA GLU A 50 7.79 -13.64 3.74
C GLU A 50 8.46 -14.49 4.83
N SER A 51 9.72 -14.87 4.63
CA SER A 51 10.52 -15.57 5.63
C SER A 51 11.03 -14.67 6.76
N CYS A 52 11.13 -13.36 6.53
CA CYS A 52 11.76 -12.40 7.45
C CYS A 52 10.75 -11.64 8.32
N ILE A 53 9.54 -11.39 7.82
CA ILE A 53 8.51 -10.61 8.53
C ILE A 53 7.25 -11.45 8.72
N SER A 54 6.85 -11.65 9.98
CA SER A 54 5.64 -12.40 10.28
C SER A 54 4.38 -11.65 9.81
N PRO A 55 3.30 -12.36 9.46
CA PRO A 55 2.03 -11.72 9.09
C PRO A 55 1.46 -10.80 10.17
N GLU A 56 1.73 -11.09 11.44
CA GLU A 56 1.30 -10.27 12.58
C GLU A 56 2.09 -8.96 12.67
N ALA A 57 3.41 -9.02 12.48
CA ALA A 57 4.25 -7.83 12.41
C ALA A 57 3.80 -6.92 11.26
N LEU A 58 3.46 -7.49 10.10
CA LEU A 58 3.00 -6.71 8.95
C LEU A 58 1.64 -6.03 9.18
N ARG A 59 0.73 -6.68 9.93
CA ARG A 59 -0.53 -6.04 10.36
C ARG A 59 -0.26 -4.87 11.30
N MET A 60 0.67 -5.04 12.24
CA MET A 60 1.09 -3.98 13.15
C MET A 60 1.70 -2.80 12.38
N TYR A 61 2.62 -3.08 11.45
CA TYR A 61 3.23 -2.07 10.59
C TYR A 61 2.21 -1.34 9.71
N SER A 62 1.22 -2.05 9.17
CA SER A 62 0.13 -1.43 8.39
C SER A 62 -0.69 -0.45 9.22
N LEU A 63 -1.02 -0.84 10.46
CA LEU A 63 -1.77 0.01 11.38
C LEU A 63 -0.94 1.22 11.82
N MET A 64 0.33 1.00 12.18
CA MET A 64 1.27 2.07 12.57
C MET A 64 1.44 3.07 11.42
N THR A 65 1.72 2.60 10.20
CA THR A 65 1.87 3.44 9.01
C THR A 65 0.61 4.28 8.76
N THR A 66 -0.57 3.66 8.87
CA THR A 66 -1.83 4.38 8.67
C THR A 66 -2.07 5.44 9.75
N ASN A 67 -1.72 5.16 11.00
CA ASN A 67 -1.85 6.11 12.10
C ASN A 67 -0.87 7.28 11.96
N LEU A 68 0.40 7.00 11.65
CA LEU A 68 1.40 8.03 11.37
C LEU A 68 0.96 8.95 10.22
N PHE A 69 0.47 8.36 9.13
CA PHE A 69 -0.06 9.13 7.99
C PHE A 69 -1.23 10.06 8.37
N LYS A 70 -2.11 9.62 9.28
CA LYS A 70 -3.25 10.41 9.76
C LYS A 70 -2.83 11.52 10.72
N GLN A 71 -1.77 11.30 11.50
CA GLN A 71 -1.26 12.25 12.49
C GLN A 71 -0.33 13.31 11.88
N GLN A 72 0.21 13.07 10.67
CA GLN A 72 1.04 14.06 9.98
C GLN A 72 0.27 15.38 9.75
N PRO A 73 0.94 16.52 9.96
CA PRO A 73 0.35 17.82 9.63
C PRO A 73 0.00 17.85 8.15
N LYS A 74 -1.24 18.24 7.87
CA LYS A 74 -1.79 18.33 6.52
C LYS A 74 -1.75 19.78 6.06
N THR A 75 -1.45 19.97 4.78
CA THR A 75 -1.35 21.30 4.16
C THR A 75 -2.73 21.91 3.91
N GLY A 76 -3.78 21.08 3.90
CA GLY A 76 -5.13 21.45 3.50
C GLY A 76 -5.39 21.25 2.01
N ASP A 77 -4.34 20.94 1.23
CA ASP A 77 -4.44 20.58 -0.18
C ASP A 77 -4.58 19.06 -0.31
N ALA A 78 -5.79 18.62 -0.69
CA ALA A 78 -6.11 17.21 -0.91
C ALA A 78 -5.21 16.54 -1.98
N SER A 79 -4.66 17.31 -2.93
CA SER A 79 -3.75 16.79 -3.96
C SER A 79 -2.35 16.47 -3.42
N LEU A 80 -1.96 17.03 -2.28
CA LEU A 80 -0.67 16.77 -1.63
C LEU A 80 -0.82 15.87 -0.41
N ASP A 81 -1.92 15.98 0.31
CA ASP A 81 -2.15 15.33 1.60
C ASP A 81 -2.52 13.84 1.51
N HIS A 82 -2.63 13.30 0.30
CA HIS A 82 -3.13 11.96 0.03
C HIS A 82 -2.04 10.87 -0.01
N TRP A 83 -0.77 11.22 0.14
CA TRP A 83 0.32 10.24 0.22
C TRP A 83 1.43 10.72 1.15
N ALA A 84 2.27 9.80 1.62
CA ALA A 84 3.47 10.13 2.39
C ALA A 84 4.48 8.99 2.36
N VAL A 85 5.74 9.33 2.63
CA VAL A 85 6.79 8.38 3.01
C VAL A 85 6.94 8.41 4.52
N LEU A 86 7.13 7.23 5.11
CA LEU A 86 7.17 7.00 6.55
C LEU A 86 8.28 6.01 6.88
N ASP A 87 9.01 6.31 7.95
CA ASP A 87 9.97 5.38 8.53
C ASP A 87 9.22 4.48 9.52
N VAL A 88 9.23 3.18 9.27
CA VAL A 88 8.50 2.19 10.09
C VAL A 88 9.43 1.53 11.09
N ASP A 89 10.62 1.16 10.64
CA ASP A 89 11.69 0.56 11.43
C ASP A 89 13.06 0.94 10.85
N THR A 90 14.16 0.59 11.53
CA THR A 90 15.53 1.00 11.16
C THR A 90 15.92 0.63 9.74
N SER A 91 15.41 -0.49 9.23
CA SER A 91 15.69 -0.98 7.88
C SER A 91 14.44 -1.02 6.98
N LEU A 92 13.29 -0.56 7.48
CA LEU A 92 11.99 -0.68 6.80
C LEU A 92 11.34 0.69 6.66
N ARG A 93 11.06 1.06 5.42
CA ARG A 93 10.32 2.27 5.08
C ARG A 93 9.00 1.90 4.41
N ALA A 94 8.05 2.81 4.49
CA ALA A 94 6.75 2.65 3.88
C ALA A 94 6.39 3.89 3.07
N VAL A 95 5.74 3.68 1.94
CA VAL A 95 5.05 4.73 1.20
C VAL A 95 3.59 4.36 1.20
N ILE A 96 2.75 5.29 1.64
CA ILE A 96 1.30 5.09 1.79
C ILE A 96 0.56 6.11 0.95
N ARG A 97 -0.54 5.68 0.35
CA ARG A 97 -1.44 6.52 -0.43
C ARG A 97 -2.88 6.24 -0.06
N LYS A 98 -3.61 7.29 0.28
CA LYS A 98 -5.06 7.29 0.47
C LYS A 98 -5.74 7.48 -0.88
N PHE A 99 -6.76 6.69 -1.16
CA PHE A 99 -7.63 6.89 -2.31
C PHE A 99 -9.08 6.56 -1.92
N ALA A 100 -10.03 7.05 -2.72
CA ALA A 100 -11.44 6.80 -2.53
C ALA A 100 -12.07 6.29 -3.82
N THR A 101 -13.02 5.38 -3.69
CA THR A 101 -13.78 4.86 -4.83
C THR A 101 -15.21 5.36 -4.73
N THR A 102 -15.74 5.94 -5.80
CA THR A 102 -17.15 6.30 -5.89
C THR A 102 -17.97 5.04 -6.15
N SER A 103 -18.98 4.79 -5.30
CA SER A 103 -20.02 3.82 -5.60
C SER A 103 -20.89 4.38 -6.73
N SER A 104 -21.35 3.53 -7.65
CA SER A 104 -22.15 3.94 -8.80
C SER A 104 -23.58 4.40 -8.44
N GLY A 105 -23.97 4.30 -7.17
CA GLY A 105 -25.22 4.84 -6.64
C GLY A 105 -25.05 6.30 -6.21
N THR A 106 -25.91 7.19 -6.72
CA THR A 106 -25.89 8.65 -6.54
C THR A 106 -25.94 9.16 -5.08
N ASN A 107 -26.07 8.29 -4.07
CA ASN A 107 -26.26 8.66 -2.67
C ASN A 107 -25.38 7.89 -1.66
N GLU A 108 -24.45 7.02 -2.09
CA GLU A 108 -23.57 6.32 -1.16
C GLU A 108 -22.28 7.13 -0.91
N PRO A 109 -21.82 7.24 0.37
CA PRO A 109 -20.57 7.91 0.67
C PRO A 109 -19.38 7.16 0.03
N PRO A 110 -18.34 7.88 -0.41
CA PRO A 110 -17.19 7.25 -1.05
C PRO A 110 -16.43 6.35 -0.08
N THR A 111 -16.14 5.12 -0.50
CA THR A 111 -15.35 4.17 0.30
C THR A 111 -13.89 4.55 0.25
N THR A 112 -13.28 4.79 1.42
CA THR A 112 -11.86 5.13 1.53
C THR A 112 -11.01 3.87 1.71
N PHE A 113 -9.91 3.81 0.96
CA PHE A 113 -8.90 2.78 1.04
C PHE A 113 -7.51 3.41 1.19
N TYR A 114 -6.55 2.59 1.62
CA TYR A 114 -5.13 2.94 1.56
C TYR A 114 -4.38 1.86 0.81
N THR A 115 -3.39 2.26 0.02
CA THR A 115 -2.37 1.35 -0.47
C THR A 115 -1.08 1.67 0.27
N VAL A 116 -0.41 0.64 0.80
CA VAL A 116 0.91 0.80 1.42
C VAL A 116 1.89 -0.13 0.72
N LEU A 117 3.10 0.37 0.50
CA LEU A 117 4.22 -0.37 -0.04
C LEU A 117 5.35 -0.28 0.98
N PHE A 118 5.80 -1.44 1.47
CA PHE A 118 6.91 -1.60 2.39
C PHE A 118 8.17 -1.99 1.62
N TYR A 119 9.26 -1.28 1.87
CA TYR A 119 10.51 -1.45 1.15
C TYR A 119 11.70 -1.27 2.09
N SER A 120 12.83 -1.82 1.68
CA SER A 120 14.10 -1.64 2.39
C SER A 120 14.48 -0.16 2.45
N SER A 121 15.08 0.29 3.55
CA SER A 121 15.63 1.66 3.68
C SER A 121 16.64 2.04 2.60
N ALA A 122 17.30 1.06 1.96
CA ALA A 122 18.19 1.30 0.83
C ALA A 122 17.45 1.58 -0.48
N TYR A 123 16.14 1.28 -0.54
CA TYR A 123 15.31 1.48 -1.73
C TYR A 123 14.81 2.90 -1.88
N ALA A 124 14.99 3.46 -3.07
CA ALA A 124 14.76 4.87 -3.31
C ALA A 124 13.28 5.26 -3.20
N ASP A 125 12.98 6.23 -2.33
CA ASP A 125 11.62 6.75 -2.08
C ASP A 125 10.90 7.17 -3.37
N THR A 126 11.63 7.76 -4.31
CA THR A 126 11.09 8.19 -5.61
C THR A 126 10.60 7.01 -6.43
N GLN A 127 11.35 5.90 -6.46
CA GLN A 127 10.92 4.69 -7.14
C GLN A 127 9.74 4.02 -6.42
N ALA A 128 9.78 4.00 -5.08
CA ALA A 128 8.70 3.43 -4.26
C ALA A 128 7.39 4.16 -4.53
N LYS A 129 7.45 5.50 -4.55
CA LYS A 129 6.31 6.35 -4.88
C LYS A 129 5.77 6.09 -6.28
N VAL A 130 6.63 6.02 -7.30
CA VAL A 130 6.19 5.75 -8.68
C VAL A 130 5.47 4.39 -8.76
N ARG A 131 6.02 3.35 -8.14
CA ARG A 131 5.37 2.02 -8.08
C ARG A 131 4.02 2.07 -7.39
N LEU A 132 3.95 2.75 -6.24
CA LEU A 132 2.70 2.93 -5.50
C LEU A 132 1.66 3.68 -6.33
N ASP A 133 2.07 4.72 -7.07
CA ASP A 133 1.19 5.52 -7.91
C ASP A 133 0.58 4.70 -9.04
N LEU A 134 1.40 3.88 -9.72
CA LEU A 134 0.94 2.99 -10.79
C LEU A 134 -0.09 1.96 -10.28
N VAL A 135 0.22 1.30 -9.17
CA VAL A 135 -0.68 0.30 -8.57
C VAL A 135 -1.95 0.96 -8.04
N THR A 136 -1.85 2.09 -7.37
CA THR A 136 -3.03 2.78 -6.82
C THR A 136 -3.95 3.31 -7.92
N ALA A 137 -3.40 3.80 -9.03
CA ALA A 137 -4.21 4.19 -10.19
C ALA A 137 -5.01 3.01 -10.76
N ALA A 138 -4.35 1.87 -10.95
CA ALA A 138 -5.00 0.66 -11.46
C ALA A 138 -6.04 0.10 -10.47
N LEU A 139 -5.76 0.13 -9.16
CA LEU A 139 -6.72 -0.24 -8.11
C LEU A 139 -7.93 0.70 -8.08
N THR A 140 -7.72 2.00 -8.19
CA THR A 140 -8.81 2.99 -8.17
C THR A 140 -9.77 2.74 -9.33
N ALA A 141 -9.25 2.47 -10.52
CA ALA A 141 -10.06 2.08 -11.68
C ALA A 141 -10.77 0.74 -11.46
N GLY A 142 -10.05 -0.27 -10.96
CA GLY A 142 -10.56 -1.62 -10.78
C GLY A 142 -11.60 -1.79 -9.66
N LEU A 143 -11.50 -0.97 -8.61
CA LEU A 143 -12.40 -0.96 -7.45
C LEU A 143 -13.53 0.06 -7.60
N SER A 144 -13.63 0.75 -8.73
CA SER A 144 -14.81 1.58 -9.02
C SER A 144 -16.08 0.71 -8.99
N GLY A 145 -17.04 1.08 -8.13
CA GLY A 145 -18.24 0.28 -7.85
C GLY A 145 -18.09 -0.89 -6.86
N TYR A 146 -16.99 -0.98 -6.10
CA TYR A 146 -16.84 -1.97 -5.02
C TYR A 146 -17.79 -1.68 -3.84
N ARG A 147 -18.59 -2.68 -3.45
CA ARG A 147 -19.52 -2.61 -2.31
C ARG A 147 -18.93 -3.37 -1.13
N SER A 148 -18.68 -2.68 -0.02
CA SER A 148 -18.47 -3.31 1.29
C SER A 148 -19.85 -3.72 1.80
N SER A 149 -20.24 -4.98 1.60
CA SER A 149 -21.44 -5.55 2.23
C SER A 149 -21.30 -5.61 3.74
#